data_AF-A0A1H4EY55-F1
#
_entry.id   AF-A0A1H4EY55-F1
#
_cell.length_a   1.000
_cell.length_b   1.000
_cell.length_c   1.000
_cell.angle_alpha   90.00
_cell.angle_beta   90.00
_cell.angle_gamma   90.00
#
_symmetry.space_group_name_H-M   'P 1'
#
loop_
_entity.id
_entity.type
_entity.pdbx_description
1 polymer ?
#
loop_
_entity_poly.entity_id
_entity_poly.type
_entity_poly.pdbx_seq_one_letter_code
_entity_poly.pdbx_strand_id
1 'polypeptide(L)'
;MRDRTNELLWATAGDVLHTYRYTRADGKPALVLQDTYPLPDGQKDAHDLFPVYGLNQLWLTTPNAIWKFNVSSKEFARFNASTTVNVKCVSSGPADYETILLYPTQSYWSDKLIDTGGRSVYRRGGARIYKGRWMLANTFSYPEDHQPQN
;
A
#
# COMPACT_ATOMS: atom_id res chain seq x y z
N MET A 1 0.42 2.07 -7.71
CA MET A 1 0.91 0.69 -7.73
C MET A 1 0.76 0.14 -9.13
N ARG A 2 1.86 -0.29 -9.77
CA ARG A 2 1.76 -0.94 -11.09
C ARG A 2 1.20 -2.34 -10.87
N ASP A 3 0.19 -2.70 -11.65
CA ASP A 3 -0.37 -4.04 -11.73
C ASP A 3 0.12 -4.62 -13.04
N ARG A 4 1.11 -5.52 -12.94
CA ARG A 4 1.75 -6.11 -14.12
C ARG A 4 0.81 -7.02 -14.89
N THR A 5 -0.09 -7.71 -14.20
CA THR A 5 -0.99 -8.70 -14.79
C THR A 5 -2.04 -8.02 -15.66
N ASN A 6 -2.62 -6.91 -15.19
CA ASN A 6 -3.67 -6.19 -15.92
C ASN A 6 -3.14 -5.00 -16.73
N GLU A 7 -1.84 -4.71 -16.66
CA GLU A 7 -1.19 -3.56 -17.27
C GLU A 7 -1.79 -2.21 -16.85
N LEU A 8 -2.19 -2.13 -15.58
CA LEU A 8 -2.81 -0.94 -14.99
C LEU A 8 -1.90 -0.28 -13.95
N LEU A 9 -2.17 0.99 -13.68
CA LEU A 9 -1.64 1.73 -12.54
C LEU A 9 -2.79 2.03 -11.57
N TRP A 10 -2.74 1.46 -10.38
CA TRP A 10 -3.64 1.77 -9.29
C TRP A 10 -3.16 3.01 -8.53
N ALA A 11 -4.02 3.98 -8.27
CA ALA A 11 -3.64 5.19 -7.52
C ALA A 11 -4.80 5.68 -6.67
N THR A 12 -4.50 6.09 -5.44
CA THR A 12 -5.48 6.73 -4.55
C THR A 12 -5.60 8.22 -4.90
N ALA A 13 -6.81 8.76 -4.90
CA ALA A 13 -7.06 10.19 -5.11
C ALA A 13 -8.26 10.61 -4.25
N GLY A 14 -8.05 11.49 -3.27
CA GLY A 14 -9.13 11.95 -2.38
C GLY A 14 -9.85 10.78 -1.69
N ASP A 15 -11.09 10.53 -2.10
CA ASP A 15 -11.99 9.51 -1.58
C ASP A 15 -12.20 8.32 -2.53
N VAL A 16 -11.33 8.15 -3.54
CA VAL A 16 -11.41 7.06 -4.51
C VAL A 16 -10.06 6.36 -4.73
N LEU A 17 -10.15 5.13 -5.22
CA LEU A 17 -9.07 4.37 -5.85
C LEU A 17 -9.32 4.35 -7.37
N HIS A 18 -8.37 4.84 -8.14
CA HIS A 18 -8.41 4.86 -9.60
C HIS A 18 -7.54 3.76 -10.21
N THR A 19 -7.91 3.35 -11.41
CA THR A 19 -7.02 2.64 -12.35
C THR A 19 -6.70 3.53 -13.54
N TYR A 20 -5.45 3.51 -13.98
CA TYR A 20 -5.01 4.17 -15.20
C TYR A 20 -4.32 3.18 -16.11
N ARG A 21 -4.48 3.35 -17.41
CA ARG A 21 -3.62 2.73 -18.41
C ARG A 21 -2.50 3.70 -18.77
N TYR A 22 -1.27 3.21 -18.77
CA TYR A 22 -0.14 3.96 -19.33
C TYR A 22 -0.20 3.87 -20.86
N THR A 23 -0.14 5.01 -21.52
CA THR A 23 -0.10 5.12 -22.98
C THR A 23 0.99 6.10 -23.41
N ARG A 24 1.16 6.24 -24.73
CA ARG A 24 1.92 7.34 -25.32
C ARG A 24 1.01 8.12 -26.26
N ALA A 25 0.89 9.43 -26.02
CA ALA A 25 0.21 10.36 -26.92
C ALA A 25 1.27 11.29 -27.52
N ASP A 26 1.40 11.29 -28.85
CA ASP A 26 2.44 12.07 -29.57
C ASP A 26 3.87 11.83 -29.04
N GLY A 27 4.18 10.56 -28.73
CA GLY A 27 5.47 10.15 -28.17
C GLY A 27 5.65 10.44 -26.67
N LYS A 28 4.76 11.22 -26.04
CA LYS A 28 4.83 11.60 -24.62
C LYS A 28 4.09 10.62 -23.73
N PRO A 29 4.60 10.31 -22.52
CA PRO A 29 3.88 9.55 -21.51
C PRO A 29 2.51 10.15 -21.20
N ALA A 30 1.47 9.32 -21.18
CA ALA A 30 0.13 9.71 -20.78
C ALA A 30 -0.51 8.64 -19.88
N LEU A 31 -1.41 9.07 -19.00
CA LEU A 31 -2.24 8.20 -18.18
C LEU A 31 -3.70 8.41 -18.55
N VAL A 32 -4.35 7.34 -18.99
CA VAL A 32 -5.78 7.37 -19.31
C VAL A 32 -6.52 6.71 -18.14
N LEU A 33 -7.39 7.47 -17.47
CA LEU A 33 -8.25 6.92 -16.42
C LEU A 33 -9.11 5.81 -17.01
N GLN A 34 -9.21 4.68 -16.31
CA GLN A 34 -10.02 3.53 -16.72
C GLN A 34 -11.23 3.44 -15.79
N ASP A 35 -10.99 3.18 -14.50
CA ASP A 35 -12.05 2.99 -13.52
C ASP A 35 -11.82 3.83 -12.27
N THR A 36 -12.91 3.97 -11.50
CA THR A 36 -12.94 4.66 -10.22
C THR A 36 -13.73 3.82 -9.23
N TYR A 37 -13.14 3.57 -8.07
CA TYR A 37 -13.73 2.80 -6.98
C TYR A 37 -13.79 3.69 -5.73
N PRO A 38 -15.00 4.07 -5.25
CA PRO A 38 -15.13 4.81 -4.00
C PRO A 38 -14.50 4.06 -2.83
N LEU A 39 -13.79 4.79 -1.98
CA LEU A 39 -13.31 4.21 -0.73
C LEU A 39 -14.51 3.92 0.19
N PRO A 40 -14.54 2.77 0.89
CA PRO A 40 -15.66 2.44 1.77
C PRO A 40 -15.80 3.42 2.93
N ASP A 41 -16.97 3.38 3.58
CA ASP A 41 -17.24 4.08 4.85
C ASP A 41 -16.94 5.60 4.81
N GLY A 42 -17.09 6.23 3.64
CA GLY A 42 -16.82 7.65 3.44
C GLY A 42 -15.35 8.05 3.71
N GLN A 43 -14.43 7.09 3.66
CA GLN A 43 -13.01 7.35 3.90
C GLN A 43 -12.43 8.26 2.82
N LYS A 44 -11.45 9.07 3.21
CA LYS A 44 -10.72 10.01 2.34
C LYS A 44 -9.23 9.96 2.68
N ASP A 45 -8.42 10.63 1.87
CA ASP A 45 -7.01 10.93 2.16
C ASP A 45 -6.19 9.68 2.48
N ALA A 46 -6.27 8.68 1.59
CA ALA A 46 -5.51 7.45 1.75
C ALA A 46 -4.01 7.75 1.93
N HIS A 47 -3.41 7.15 2.97
CA HIS A 47 -2.02 7.34 3.31
C HIS A 47 -1.08 6.42 2.53
N ASP A 48 -1.57 5.24 2.12
CA ASP A 48 -0.75 4.20 1.53
C ASP A 48 -1.54 3.28 0.62
N LEU A 49 -0.85 2.78 -0.41
CA LEU A 49 -1.30 1.74 -1.31
C LEU A 49 -0.10 0.83 -1.62
N PHE A 50 -0.12 -0.41 -1.15
CA PHE A 50 1.01 -1.34 -1.28
C PHE A 50 0.55 -2.77 -1.52
N PRO A 51 1.28 -3.64 -2.25
CA PRO A 51 0.80 -5.00 -2.49
C PRO A 51 0.75 -5.83 -1.21
N VAL A 52 -0.26 -6.69 -1.12
CA VAL A 52 -0.27 -7.78 -0.16
C VAL A 52 0.65 -8.86 -0.70
N TYR A 53 1.59 -9.33 0.12
CA TYR A 53 2.59 -10.30 -0.31
C TYR A 53 1.93 -11.60 -0.77
N GLY A 54 2.32 -12.09 -1.95
CA GLY A 54 1.84 -13.35 -2.52
C GLY A 54 0.38 -13.35 -3.00
N LEU A 55 -0.35 -12.22 -2.92
CA LEU A 55 -1.77 -12.15 -3.28
C LEU A 55 -2.03 -11.07 -4.33
N ASN A 56 -3.08 -11.28 -5.15
CA ASN A 56 -3.60 -10.27 -6.09
C ASN A 56 -4.45 -9.21 -5.35
N GLN A 57 -3.86 -8.59 -4.33
CA GLN A 57 -4.53 -7.65 -3.44
C GLN A 57 -3.61 -6.50 -3.06
N LEU A 58 -4.22 -5.37 -2.67
CA LEU A 58 -3.51 -4.19 -2.21
C LEU A 58 -3.89 -3.87 -0.77
N TRP A 59 -2.90 -3.68 0.09
CA TRP A 59 -3.06 -2.91 1.31
C TRP A 59 -3.39 -1.47 0.96
N LEU A 60 -4.45 -0.94 1.57
CA LEU A 60 -4.83 0.47 1.49
C LEU A 60 -5.09 0.98 2.90
N THR A 61 -4.44 2.07 3.30
CA THR A 61 -4.66 2.69 4.62
C THR A 61 -5.25 4.07 4.46
N THR A 62 -6.24 4.41 5.28
CA THR A 62 -6.87 5.73 5.38
C THR A 62 -6.69 6.27 6.80
N PRO A 63 -7.18 7.49 7.12
CA PRO A 63 -7.09 8.02 8.48
C PRO A 63 -7.73 7.14 9.55
N ASN A 64 -8.76 6.36 9.23
CA ASN A 64 -9.53 5.60 10.23
C ASN A 64 -9.64 4.09 9.95
N ALA A 65 -9.02 3.59 8.88
CA ALA A 65 -9.16 2.18 8.49
C ALA A 65 -7.95 1.62 7.72
N ILE A 66 -7.84 0.30 7.76
CA ILE A 66 -6.97 -0.50 6.90
C ILE A 66 -7.86 -1.41 6.07
N TRP A 67 -7.55 -1.52 4.78
CA TRP A 67 -8.27 -2.35 3.84
C TRP A 67 -7.31 -3.28 3.11
N LYS A 68 -7.79 -4.47 2.78
CA LYS A 68 -7.29 -5.26 1.65
C LYS A 68 -8.25 -5.05 0.49
N PHE A 69 -7.78 -4.43 -0.57
CA PHE A 69 -8.53 -4.32 -1.82
C PHE A 69 -8.20 -5.51 -2.73
N ASN A 70 -9.21 -6.28 -3.12
CA ASN A 70 -9.06 -7.38 -4.04
C ASN A 70 -9.10 -6.88 -5.49
N VAL A 71 -8.01 -7.07 -6.22
CA VAL A 71 -7.88 -6.55 -7.59
C VAL A 71 -8.78 -7.30 -8.57
N SER A 72 -9.11 -8.57 -8.32
CA SER A 72 -9.99 -9.34 -9.19
C SER A 72 -11.47 -9.02 -8.94
N SER A 73 -11.92 -9.06 -7.68
CA SER A 73 -13.34 -8.81 -7.36
C SER A 73 -13.71 -7.32 -7.22
N LYS A 74 -12.70 -6.44 -7.14
CA LYS A 74 -12.86 -5.00 -6.88
C LYS A 74 -13.50 -4.68 -5.52
N GLU A 75 -13.38 -5.60 -4.58
CA GLU A 75 -13.96 -5.46 -3.25
C GLU A 75 -12.94 -5.00 -2.22
N PHE A 76 -13.39 -4.19 -1.27
CA PHE A 76 -12.62 -3.81 -0.09
C PHE A 76 -13.02 -4.68 1.09
N ALA A 77 -12.04 -5.39 1.66
CA ALA A 77 -12.20 -6.11 2.91
C ALA A 77 -11.51 -5.34 4.04
N ARG A 78 -12.26 -5.01 5.10
CA ARG A 78 -11.70 -4.32 6.26
C ARG A 78 -10.70 -5.22 6.98
N PHE A 79 -9.56 -4.65 7.36
CA PHE A 79 -8.54 -5.36 8.11
C PHE A 79 -8.41 -4.78 9.51
N ASN A 80 -8.54 -5.63 10.52
CA ASN A 80 -8.41 -5.25 11.92
C ASN A 80 -6.99 -5.56 12.41
N ALA A 81 -6.45 -4.65 13.21
CA ALA A 81 -5.19 -4.79 13.92
C ALA A 81 -5.31 -4.08 15.27
N SER A 82 -4.27 -4.16 16.10
CA SER A 82 -4.16 -3.42 17.37
C SER A 82 -4.37 -1.91 17.22
N THR A 83 -4.13 -1.36 16.02
CA THR A 83 -4.54 -0.01 15.63
C THR A 83 -4.88 0.03 14.15
N THR A 84 -5.91 0.79 13.80
CA THR A 84 -6.30 1.11 12.42
C THR A 84 -6.35 2.61 12.16
N VAL A 85 -6.08 3.42 13.18
CA VAL A 85 -6.14 4.89 13.09
C VAL A 85 -4.79 5.43 12.69
N ASN A 86 -4.78 6.30 11.68
CA ASN A 86 -3.62 6.99 11.15
C ASN A 86 -2.45 6.10 10.74
N VAL A 87 -2.71 4.83 10.43
CA VAL A 87 -1.68 3.93 9.91
C VAL A 87 -1.14 4.53 8.61
N LYS A 88 0.17 4.73 8.56
CA LYS A 88 0.90 5.33 7.43
C LYS A 88 1.37 4.30 6.44
N CYS A 89 1.49 3.05 6.87
CA CYS A 89 1.91 1.98 6.00
C CYS A 89 1.59 0.59 6.57
N VAL A 90 1.34 -0.37 5.67
CA VAL A 90 1.32 -1.81 6.00
C VAL A 90 2.25 -2.54 5.04
N SER A 91 3.01 -3.52 5.55
CA SER A 91 3.85 -4.39 4.74
C SER A 91 3.77 -5.81 5.28
N SER A 92 3.61 -6.78 4.39
CA SER A 92 3.52 -8.21 4.70
C SER A 92 4.63 -8.96 3.96
N GLY A 93 4.98 -10.16 4.43
CA GLY A 93 5.92 -11.06 3.77
C GLY A 93 5.42 -12.51 3.79
N PRO A 94 6.29 -13.49 3.49
CA PRO A 94 6.01 -14.92 3.66
C PRO A 94 5.69 -15.28 5.12
N ALA A 95 5.37 -16.55 5.38
CA ALA A 95 4.86 -17.01 6.67
C ALA A 95 5.79 -16.74 7.88
N ASP A 96 7.10 -16.62 7.65
CA ASP A 96 8.12 -16.29 8.65
C ASP A 96 8.30 -14.78 8.89
N TYR A 97 7.53 -13.94 8.20
CA TYR A 97 7.53 -12.49 8.34
C TYR A 97 6.24 -11.99 8.98
N GLU A 98 6.38 -11.13 9.98
CA GLU A 98 5.25 -10.41 10.55
C GLU A 98 4.63 -9.45 9.52
N THR A 99 3.31 -9.30 9.54
CA THR A 99 2.68 -8.13 8.91
C THR A 99 2.97 -6.92 9.78
N ILE A 100 3.79 -6.00 9.27
CA ILE A 100 4.22 -4.80 9.99
C ILE A 100 3.36 -3.59 9.64
N LEU A 101 3.12 -2.76 10.64
CA LEU A 101 2.40 -1.50 10.55
C LEU A 101 3.24 -0.36 11.13
N LEU A 102 3.03 0.84 10.60
CA LEU A 102 3.47 2.07 11.23
C LEU A 102 2.28 2.98 11.42
N TYR A 103 2.09 3.47 12.65
CA TYR A 103 1.22 4.60 12.96
C TYR A 103 2.06 5.67 13.64
N PRO A 104 1.74 6.97 13.48
CA PRO A 104 2.54 8.03 14.04
C PRO A 104 2.40 8.03 15.57
N THR A 105 3.54 8.06 16.25
CA THR A 105 3.61 8.32 17.70
C THR A 105 4.05 9.75 18.00
N GLN A 106 4.53 10.47 16.98
CA GLN A 106 4.88 11.88 17.04
C GLN A 106 4.59 12.55 15.68
N SER A 107 3.71 13.56 15.68
CA SER A 107 3.29 14.25 14.45
C SER A 107 2.87 13.27 13.35
N TYR A 108 3.62 13.16 12.26
CA TYR A 108 3.35 12.24 11.14
C TYR A 108 4.33 11.05 11.04
N TRP A 109 5.20 10.83 12.04
CA TRP A 109 6.20 9.75 12.04
C TRP A 109 6.20 8.94 13.35
N SER A 110 6.96 7.85 13.38
CA SER A 110 7.25 7.06 14.57
C SER A 110 8.72 6.66 14.66
N ASP A 111 9.16 6.21 15.83
CA ASP A 111 10.47 5.61 16.05
C ASP A 111 10.43 4.06 16.02
N LYS A 112 9.24 3.47 15.78
CA LYS A 112 9.01 2.03 15.81
C LYS A 112 8.06 1.53 14.71
N LEU A 113 8.16 0.24 14.43
CA LEU A 113 7.21 -0.56 13.65
C LEU A 113 6.62 -1.64 14.57
N ILE A 114 5.35 -1.95 14.40
CA ILE A 114 4.64 -2.96 15.19
C ILE A 114 4.09 -4.08 14.30
N ASP A 115 3.81 -5.24 14.87
CA ASP A 115 2.98 -6.27 14.23
C ASP A 115 1.49 -5.95 14.38
N THR A 116 0.63 -6.79 13.80
CA THR A 116 -0.84 -6.64 13.86
C THR A 116 -1.40 -6.75 15.28
N GLY A 117 -0.66 -7.38 16.20
CA GLY A 117 -1.00 -7.46 17.63
C GLY A 117 -0.51 -6.25 18.44
N GLY A 118 0.29 -5.36 17.86
CA GLY A 118 0.82 -4.17 18.52
C GLY A 118 2.19 -4.35 19.20
N ARG A 119 2.78 -5.55 19.10
CA ARG A 119 4.13 -5.78 19.63
C ARG A 119 5.14 -5.10 18.71
N SER A 120 6.17 -4.52 19.32
CA SER A 120 7.26 -3.88 18.58
C SER A 120 8.04 -4.91 17.78
N VAL A 121 8.12 -4.72 16.46
CA VAL A 121 8.95 -5.53 15.54
C VAL A 121 10.30 -4.86 15.31
N TYR A 122 10.32 -3.53 15.26
CA TYR A 122 11.54 -2.74 15.15
C TYR A 122 11.40 -1.45 15.95
N ARG A 123 12.49 -0.99 16.56
CA ARG A 123 12.55 0.32 17.20
C ARG A 123 13.94 0.91 17.09
N ARG A 124 14.01 2.20 16.80
CA ARG A 124 15.25 2.98 16.86
C ARG A 124 14.95 4.34 17.46
N GLY A 125 15.35 4.54 18.72
CA GLY A 125 15.14 5.81 19.43
C GLY A 125 15.68 6.99 18.62
N GLY A 126 14.88 8.06 18.54
CA GLY A 126 15.20 9.27 17.78
C GLY A 126 14.97 9.18 16.27
N ALA A 127 14.61 8.00 15.73
CA ALA A 127 14.26 7.88 14.32
C ALA A 127 12.93 8.60 14.01
N ARG A 128 12.84 9.13 12.79
CA ARG A 128 11.61 9.73 12.22
C ARG A 128 11.12 8.89 11.04
N ILE A 129 10.65 7.69 11.34
CA ILE A 129 10.20 6.73 10.34
C ILE A 129 8.80 7.15 9.86
N TYR A 130 8.66 7.41 8.56
CA TYR A 130 7.37 7.71 7.94
C TYR A 130 6.68 6.46 7.39
N LYS A 131 7.44 5.53 6.78
CA LYS A 131 6.96 4.23 6.29
C LYS A 131 8.05 3.17 6.48
N GLY A 132 7.62 1.93 6.70
CA GLY A 132 8.49 0.75 6.76
C GLY A 132 8.02 -0.34 5.78
N ARG A 133 8.99 -1.09 5.24
CA ARG A 133 8.76 -2.15 4.26
C ARG A 133 9.69 -3.32 4.51
N TRP A 134 9.16 -4.52 4.33
CA TRP A 134 10.01 -5.64 4.00
C TRP A 134 10.56 -5.47 2.59
N MET A 135 11.86 -5.68 2.44
CA MET A 135 12.52 -5.64 1.14
C MET A 135 12.50 -7.05 0.55
N LEU A 136 11.43 -7.34 -0.18
CA LEU A 136 11.13 -8.66 -0.73
C LEU A 136 10.83 -8.53 -2.23
N ALA A 137 11.01 -9.63 -2.96
CA ALA A 137 10.54 -9.72 -4.34
C ALA A 137 9.02 -9.46 -4.38
N ASN A 138 8.60 -8.54 -5.23
CA ASN A 138 7.21 -8.11 -5.35
C ASN A 138 6.71 -8.43 -6.76
N THR A 139 6.12 -9.60 -6.91
CA THR A 139 5.61 -10.11 -8.18
C THR A 139 4.39 -9.34 -8.70
N PHE A 140 3.69 -8.57 -7.85
CA PHE A 140 2.56 -7.74 -8.26
C PHE A 140 3.00 -6.54 -9.11
N SER A 141 4.02 -5.81 -8.65
CA SER A 141 4.39 -4.50 -9.21
C SER A 141 5.76 -4.42 -9.87
N TYR A 142 6.77 -5.11 -9.34
CA TYR A 142 8.14 -5.00 -9.86
C TYR A 142 8.45 -6.13 -10.86
N PRO A 143 9.31 -5.89 -11.87
CA PRO A 143 9.90 -6.96 -12.67
C PRO A 143 10.77 -7.87 -11.77
N GLU A 144 10.99 -9.12 -12.20
CA GLU A 144 11.84 -10.06 -11.45
C GLU A 144 13.31 -9.56 -11.36
N ASP A 145 13.81 -8.93 -12.44
CA ASP A 145 15.11 -8.27 -12.46
C ASP A 145 14.99 -6.78 -12.15
N HIS A 146 15.64 -6.38 -11.05
CA HIS A 146 15.69 -5.02 -10.54
C HIS A 146 16.99 -4.27 -10.93
N GLN A 147 17.80 -4.81 -11.85
CA GLN A 147 19.06 -4.16 -12.19
C GLN A 147 18.82 -2.82 -12.90
N PRO A 148 19.43 -1.71 -12.44
CA PRO A 148 19.46 -0.49 -13.22
C PRO A 148 20.19 -0.79 -14.53
N GLN A 149 19.57 -0.47 -15.67
CA GLN A 149 20.26 -0.53 -16.94
C GLN A 149 21.37 0.54 -16.91
N ASN A 150 22.62 0.09 -17.12
CA ASN A 150 23.81 0.94 -17.20
C ASN A 150 23.74 1.95 -18.34
#